data_AF-A0A965M4I4-F1
#
_entry.id   AF-A0A965M4I4-F1
#
_cell.length_a   1.000
_cell.length_b   1.000
_cell.length_c   1.000
_cell.angle_alpha   90.00
_cell.angle_beta   90.00
_cell.angle_gamma   90.00
#
_symmetry.space_group_name_H-M   'P 1'
#
loop_
_entity.id
_entity.type
_entity.pdbx_description
1 polymer ?
#
loop_
_entity_poly.entity_id
_entity_poly.type
_entity_poly.pdbx_seq_one_letter_code
_entity_poly.pdbx_strand_id
1 'polypeptide(L)'
;LMLIYAPFFFIFFLSNSLGLFLILLVQYGTLWSTGTVRWTEGWLYVNLLFAVVPTMFILPYFHRYFYLMTGRIILGPLITCLIFIMILLSNTVCYLPL
;
A
#
# COMPACT_ATOMS: atom_id res chain seq x y z
N LEU A 1 -17.05 -20.20 9.88
CA LEU A 1 -17.36 -18.74 9.76
C LEU A 1 -16.35 -17.95 8.91
N MET A 2 -15.03 -18.19 9.03
CA MET A 2 -13.98 -17.39 8.33
C MET A 2 -13.96 -17.56 6.79
N LEU A 3 -14.33 -18.74 6.28
CA LEU A 3 -14.37 -19.05 4.83
C LEU A 3 -15.53 -18.39 4.08
N ILE A 4 -16.65 -18.08 4.75
CA ILE A 4 -17.84 -17.47 4.13
C ILE A 4 -17.62 -15.98 3.80
N TYR A 5 -16.79 -15.29 4.59
CA TYR A 5 -16.47 -13.86 4.36
C TYR A 5 -15.25 -13.65 3.47
N ALA A 6 -14.48 -14.70 3.16
CA ALA A 6 -13.32 -14.64 2.28
C ALA A 6 -13.62 -13.99 0.90
N PRO A 7 -14.72 -14.30 0.19
CA PRO A 7 -15.02 -13.65 -1.10
C PRO A 7 -15.33 -12.15 -0.96
N PHE A 8 -16.05 -11.75 0.09
CA PHE A 8 -16.31 -10.34 0.37
C PHE A 8 -15.01 -9.58 0.69
N PHE A 9 -14.12 -10.21 1.46
CA PHE A 9 -12.83 -9.64 1.82
C PHE A 9 -11.94 -9.42 0.59
N PHE A 10 -11.97 -10.35 -0.36
CA PHE A 10 -11.24 -10.23 -1.62
C PHE A 10 -11.72 -9.05 -2.48
N ILE A 11 -13.03 -8.81 -2.53
CA ILE A 11 -13.61 -7.68 -3.28
C ILE A 11 -13.21 -6.34 -2.64
N PHE A 12 -13.26 -6.23 -1.30
CA PHE A 12 -12.79 -5.03 -0.59
C PHE A 12 -11.30 -4.80 -0.79
N PHE A 13 -10.50 -5.87 -0.74
CA PHE A 13 -9.07 -5.83 -1.00
C PHE A 13 -8.76 -5.34 -2.42
N LEU A 14 -9.47 -5.86 -3.43
CA LEU A 14 -9.28 -5.48 -4.83
C LEU A 14 -9.66 -4.01 -5.04
N SER A 15 -10.80 -3.58 -4.49
CA SER A 15 -11.26 -2.18 -4.58
C SER A 15 -10.30 -1.19 -3.91
N ASN A 16 -9.73 -1.56 -2.75
CA ASN A 16 -8.81 -0.71 -2.00
C ASN A 16 -7.45 -0.51 -2.71
N SER A 17 -6.94 -1.54 -3.38
CA SER A 17 -5.60 -1.53 -3.98
C SER A 17 -5.58 -1.27 -5.50
N LEU A 18 -6.70 -1.45 -6.21
CA LEU A 18 -6.80 -1.33 -7.68
C LEU A 18 -6.30 0.02 -8.22
N GLY A 19 -6.69 1.13 -7.58
CA GLY A 19 -6.30 2.46 -8.04
C GLY A 19 -4.80 2.71 -7.97
N LEU A 20 -4.17 2.32 -6.85
CA LEU A 20 -2.73 2.43 -6.64
C LEU A 20 -1.95 1.47 -7.55
N PHE A 21 -2.49 0.26 -7.76
CA PHE A 21 -1.89 -0.74 -8.63
C PHE A 21 -1.91 -0.32 -10.11
N LEU A 22 -3.00 0.32 -10.57
CA LEU A 22 -3.10 0.86 -11.93
C LEU A 22 -2.05 1.94 -12.20
N ILE A 23 -1.75 2.79 -11.23
CA ILE A 23 -0.71 3.81 -11.35
C ILE A 23 0.66 3.15 -11.57
N LEU A 24 1.02 2.13 -10.78
CA LEU A 24 2.26 1.37 -10.98
C LEU A 24 2.30 0.68 -12.35
N LEU A 25 1.19 0.06 -12.78
CA LEU A 25 1.08 -0.60 -14.07
C LEU A 25 1.33 0.36 -15.24
N VAL A 26 0.78 1.58 -15.18
CA VAL A 26 1.01 2.60 -16.21
C VAL A 26 2.46 3.08 -16.21
N GLN A 27 3.06 3.34 -15.05
CA GLN A 27 4.46 3.76 -14.98
C GLN A 27 5.41 2.69 -15.53
N TYR A 28 5.28 1.45 -15.05
CA TYR A 28 6.18 0.36 -15.45
C TYR A 28 5.88 -0.16 -16.85
N GLY A 29 4.62 -0.12 -17.29
CA GLY A 29 4.25 -0.44 -18.67
C GLY A 29 4.81 0.56 -19.68
N THR A 30 4.78 1.86 -19.37
CA THR A 30 5.38 2.89 -20.23
C THR A 30 6.91 2.90 -20.17
N LEU A 31 7.50 2.60 -19.01
CA LEU A 31 8.94 2.36 -18.88
C LEU A 31 9.40 1.18 -19.76
N TRP A 32 8.64 0.08 -19.77
CA TRP A 32 8.95 -1.10 -20.58
C TRP A 32 8.80 -0.86 -22.07
N SER A 33 7.79 -0.09 -22.50
CA SER A 33 7.51 0.15 -23.91
C SER A 33 8.34 1.29 -24.54
N THR A 34 8.60 2.36 -23.80
CA THR A 34 9.17 3.61 -24.37
C THR A 34 10.57 3.89 -23.83
N GLY A 35 11.02 3.18 -22.79
CA GLY A 35 12.31 3.40 -22.14
C GLY A 35 12.39 4.71 -21.35
N THR A 36 11.31 5.51 -21.34
CA THR A 36 11.21 6.77 -20.60
C THR A 36 10.11 6.67 -19.55
N VAL A 37 10.44 7.14 -18.35
CA VAL A 37 9.49 7.20 -17.23
C VAL A 37 8.41 8.23 -17.58
N ARG A 38 7.12 7.87 -17.53
CA ARG A 38 6.04 8.80 -17.87
C ARG A 38 5.86 9.91 -16.83
N TRP A 39 6.08 9.62 -15.56
CA TRP A 39 6.20 10.63 -14.49
C TRP A 39 7.67 10.87 -14.13
N THR A 40 8.34 11.76 -14.86
CA THR A 40 9.75 12.15 -14.64
C THR A 40 9.92 12.98 -13.36
N GLU A 41 9.11 14.03 -13.18
CA GLU A 41 9.15 14.93 -12.00
C GLU A 41 8.62 14.27 -10.71
N GLY A 42 7.84 13.20 -10.85
CA GLY A 42 7.19 12.49 -9.75
C GLY A 42 7.77 11.11 -9.47
N TRP A 43 8.98 10.80 -9.97
CA TRP A 43 9.52 9.44 -9.95
C TRP A 43 9.65 8.86 -8.52
N LEU A 44 10.07 9.66 -7.55
CA LEU A 44 10.16 9.20 -6.15
C LEU A 44 8.79 8.84 -5.58
N TYR A 45 7.73 9.60 -5.89
CA TYR A 45 6.38 9.28 -5.44
C TYR A 45 5.93 7.92 -5.97
N VAL A 46 6.27 7.61 -7.21
CA VAL A 46 5.93 6.30 -7.81
C VAL A 46 6.76 5.16 -7.19
N ASN A 47 8.00 5.43 -6.77
CA ASN A 47 8.78 4.46 -6.00
C ASN A 47 8.19 4.23 -4.60
N LEU A 48 7.69 5.28 -3.93
CA LEU A 48 7.01 5.16 -2.64
C LEU A 48 5.75 4.29 -2.75
N LEU A 49 5.03 4.33 -3.88
CA LEU A 49 3.87 3.46 -4.11
C LEU A 49 4.21 1.96 -3.98
N PHE A 50 5.46 1.52 -4.19
CA PHE A 50 5.85 0.12 -3.92
C PHE A 50 5.82 -0.26 -2.45
N ALA A 51 6.06 0.69 -1.54
CA ALA A 51 5.90 0.45 -0.11
C ALA A 51 4.41 0.52 0.28
N VAL A 52 3.63 1.40 -0.36
CA VAL A 52 2.22 1.60 -0.04
C VAL A 52 1.32 0.47 -0.52
N VAL A 53 1.49 -0.02 -1.74
CA VAL A 53 0.61 -1.04 -2.33
C VAL A 53 0.57 -2.35 -1.51
N PRO A 54 1.69 -2.94 -1.06
CA PRO A 54 1.68 -4.13 -0.21
C PRO A 54 1.05 -3.87 1.16
N THR A 55 1.28 -2.71 1.77
CA THR A 55 0.70 -2.40 3.08
C THR A 55 -0.81 -2.23 3.01
N MET A 56 -1.34 -1.60 1.95
CA MET A 56 -2.77 -1.53 1.66
C MET A 56 -3.39 -2.92 1.42
N PHE A 57 -2.62 -3.85 0.83
CA PHE A 57 -3.02 -5.25 0.70
C PHE A 57 -3.16 -5.96 2.05
N ILE A 58 -2.23 -5.69 2.95
CA ILE A 58 -2.07 -6.41 4.23
C ILE A 58 -2.99 -5.84 5.33
N LEU A 59 -3.36 -4.56 5.22
CA LEU A 59 -4.18 -3.81 6.19
C LEU A 59 -5.47 -4.52 6.62
N PRO A 60 -6.31 -5.05 5.70
CA PRO A 60 -7.59 -5.66 6.07
C PRO A 60 -7.39 -6.91 6.94
N TYR A 61 -6.37 -7.72 6.64
CA TYR A 61 -6.08 -8.95 7.38
C TYR A 61 -5.62 -8.64 8.81
N PHE A 62 -4.68 -7.69 8.95
CA PHE A 62 -4.21 -7.26 10.27
C PHE A 62 -5.31 -6.63 11.10
N HIS A 63 -6.19 -5.81 10.49
CA HIS A 63 -7.29 -5.17 11.22
C HIS A 63 -8.23 -6.20 11.85
N ARG A 64 -8.56 -7.28 11.13
CA ARG A 64 -9.39 -8.37 11.63
C ARG A 64 -8.68 -9.23 12.68
N TYR A 65 -7.40 -9.54 12.48
CA TYR A 65 -6.63 -10.33 13.44
C TYR A 65 -6.51 -9.61 14.79
N PHE A 66 -6.21 -8.30 14.78
CA PHE A 66 -6.19 -7.49 15.99
C PHE A 66 -7.57 -7.32 16.63
N TYR A 67 -8.64 -7.23 15.84
CA TYR A 67 -9.99 -7.19 16.38
C TYR A 67 -10.35 -8.47 17.15
N LEU A 68 -10.00 -9.64 16.60
CA LEU A 68 -10.26 -10.93 17.25
C LEU A 68 -9.49 -11.12 18.56
N MET A 69 -8.25 -10.60 18.63
CA MET A 69 -7.43 -10.72 19.84
C MET A 69 -7.79 -9.68 20.93
N THR A 70 -8.18 -8.46 20.54
CA THR A 70 -8.29 -7.34 21.49
C THR A 70 -9.73 -6.88 21.77
N GLY A 71 -10.71 -7.30 20.96
CA GLY A 71 -12.11 -6.88 21.07
C GLY A 71 -12.37 -5.39 20.80
N ARG A 72 -11.35 -4.62 20.42
CA ARG A 72 -11.41 -3.17 20.16
C ARG A 72 -11.13 -2.88 18.69
N ILE A 73 -11.96 -2.06 18.08
CA ILE A 73 -11.89 -1.69 16.64
C ILE A 73 -10.68 -0.79 16.30
N ILE A 74 -10.14 -0.06 17.28
CA ILE A 74 -9.17 1.03 17.06
C ILE A 74 -7.70 0.55 17.07
N LEU A 75 -7.38 -0.62 17.66
CA LEU A 75 -5.98 -1.04 17.77
C LEU A 75 -5.36 -1.44 16.41
N GLY A 76 -6.13 -2.10 15.55
CA GLY A 76 -5.63 -2.51 14.24
C GLY A 76 -5.16 -1.33 13.38
N PRO A 77 -5.99 -0.30 13.15
CA PRO A 77 -5.60 0.86 12.34
C PRO A 77 -4.44 1.66 12.92
N LEU A 78 -4.37 1.78 14.26
CA LEU A 78 -3.30 2.52 14.94
C LEU A 78 -1.93 1.84 14.72
N ILE A 79 -1.86 0.51 14.91
CA ILE A 79 -0.63 -0.25 14.77
C ILE A 79 -0.16 -0.26 13.30
N THR A 80 -1.08 -0.47 12.36
CA THR A 80 -0.72 -0.47 10.94
C THR A 80 -0.28 0.90 10.45
N CYS A 81 -0.87 1.98 10.96
CA CYS A 81 -0.46 3.35 10.62
C CYS A 81 0.95 3.67 11.16
N LEU A 82 1.27 3.24 12.40
CA LEU A 82 2.61 3.40 12.98
C LEU A 82 3.68 2.60 12.20
N ILE A 83 3.38 1.36 11.81
CA ILE A 83 4.28 0.55 10.98
C ILE A 83 4.51 1.23 9.64
N PHE A 84 3.45 1.75 9.01
CA PHE A 84 3.55 2.46 7.75
C PHE A 84 4.43 3.72 7.85
N ILE A 85 4.24 4.51 8.91
CA ILE A 85 5.07 5.70 9.17
C ILE A 85 6.54 5.32 9.36
N MET A 86 6.85 4.25 10.10
CA MET A 86 8.23 3.79 10.29
C MET A 86 8.89 3.34 8.98
N ILE A 87 8.14 2.65 8.12
CA ILE A 87 8.63 2.22 6.80
C ILE A 87 8.88 3.43 5.90
N LEU A 88 7.95 4.40 5.85
CA LEU A 88 8.11 5.61 5.04
C LEU A 88 9.26 6.49 5.53
N LEU A 89 9.41 6.68 6.84
CA LEU A 89 10.53 7.43 7.43
C LEU A 89 11.87 6.79 7.10
N SER A 90 11.95 5.46 7.10
CA SER A 90 13.18 4.75 6.70
C SER A 90 13.50 4.93 5.21
N ASN A 91 12.50 5.27 4.38
CA ASN A 91 12.65 5.48 2.95
C ASN A 91 12.76 6.98 2.55
N THR A 92 12.68 7.94 3.49
CA THR A 92 12.89 9.35 3.15
C THR A 92 14.36 9.59 2.80
N VAL A 93 14.67 9.47 1.51
CA VAL A 93 15.89 10.00 0.94
C VAL A 93 15.86 11.51 1.16
N CYS A 94 16.68 12.02 2.08
CA CYS A 94 16.86 13.46 2.23
C CYS A 94 17.38 14.01 0.89
N TYR A 95 16.55 14.80 0.21
CA TYR A 95 17.01 15.70 -0.83
C TYR A 95 17.88 16.77 -0.16
N LEU A 96 19.15 16.47 0.06
CA LEU A 96 20.16 17.50 0.22
C LEU A 96 20.28 18.18 -1.14
N PRO A 97 19.86 19.45 -1.31
CA PRO A 97 20.24 20.19 -2.49
C PRO A 97 21.77 20.37 -2.42
N LEU A 98 22.49 19.58 -3.21
CA LEU A 98 23.90 19.80 -3.55
C LEU A 98 23.97 20.57 -4.87
#